data_AF-A0A7J8J1D1-F1
#
_entry.id   AF-A0A7J8J1D1-F1
#
_cell.length_a   1.000
_cell.length_b   1.000
_cell.length_c   1.000
_cell.angle_alpha   90.00
_cell.angle_beta   90.00
_cell.angle_gamma   90.00
#
_symmetry.space_group_name_H-M   'P 1'
#
loop_
_entity.id
_entity.type
_entity.pdbx_description
1 polymer ?
#
loop_
_entity_poly.entity_id
_entity_poly.type
_entity_poly.pdbx_seq_one_letter_code
_entity_poly.pdbx_strand_id
1 'polypeptide(L)'
;MPLPPSDYAERVYSPVAYSSNGKVNDKRLYPESSYKSTPRVPEVVQELPVTSPVDDFRQPPYSSDGNFDTPSKRAPAKRRAGKSKRQEQDHYETDYTTGGESCDELEEDWIREYPPITSDQQRQVYKRSFDTGLQEYKHLQAELDEINKELSRLDKELDDYREESEEYMAAADEYNRLKQVKGSPDYKNKRNYCKQLKSKLSHIKKMVGDYDRGRTESRFQIV
;
A
#
# COMPACT_ATOMS: atom_id res chain seq x y z
N MET A 1 -36.74 -42.28 51.17
CA MET A 1 -35.97 -41.02 51.06
C MET A 1 -34.53 -41.38 50.70
N PRO A 2 -34.09 -41.19 49.44
CA PRO A 2 -32.71 -41.45 49.02
C PRO A 2 -31.81 -40.20 49.16
N LEU A 3 -30.50 -40.46 49.30
CA LEU A 3 -29.39 -39.50 49.42
C LEU A 3 -29.02 -38.83 48.07
N PRO A 4 -28.36 -37.65 48.06
CA PRO A 4 -27.94 -36.96 46.83
C PRO A 4 -26.69 -37.60 46.19
N PRO A 5 -26.46 -37.39 44.88
CA PRO A 5 -25.35 -38.00 44.16
C PRO A 5 -24.01 -37.27 44.37
N SER A 6 -22.98 -38.10 44.46
CA SER A 6 -21.55 -37.78 44.52
C SER A 6 -21.03 -37.30 43.17
N ASP A 7 -20.33 -36.17 43.15
CA ASP A 7 -19.51 -35.77 42.00
C ASP A 7 -18.26 -36.63 41.92
N TYR A 8 -18.01 -37.13 40.71
CA TYR A 8 -16.87 -37.92 40.31
C TYR A 8 -15.65 -37.01 40.08
N ALA A 9 -14.53 -37.32 40.73
CA ALA A 9 -13.21 -36.95 40.23
C ALA A 9 -12.30 -38.18 40.29
N GLU A 10 -12.33 -38.95 39.20
CA GLU A 10 -11.35 -39.98 38.90
C GLU A 10 -10.39 -39.40 37.84
N ARG A 11 -9.10 -39.30 38.18
CA ARG A 11 -8.04 -40.05 37.49
C ARG A 11 -6.66 -39.66 38.00
N VAL A 12 -5.82 -40.67 37.95
CA VAL A 12 -4.64 -40.89 38.75
C VAL A 12 -3.38 -40.65 37.90
N TYR A 13 -2.24 -40.53 38.59
CA TYR A 13 -0.88 -40.87 38.16
C TYR A 13 0.07 -39.76 37.67
N SER A 14 0.96 -39.42 38.60
CA SER A 14 2.32 -38.87 38.49
C SER A 14 3.21 -39.71 37.53
N PRO A 15 4.39 -39.24 37.04
CA PRO A 15 5.58 -39.24 37.92
C PRO A 15 6.75 -38.27 37.56
N VAL A 16 7.77 -38.36 38.42
CA VAL A 16 9.21 -38.01 38.33
C VAL A 16 9.67 -36.57 38.60
N ALA A 17 10.19 -36.41 39.82
CA ALA A 17 11.20 -35.43 40.19
C ALA A 17 12.60 -36.00 39.89
N TYR A 18 13.50 -35.18 39.33
CA TYR A 18 14.94 -35.25 39.59
C TYR A 18 15.56 -33.86 39.53
N SER A 19 16.39 -33.59 40.54
CA SER A 19 17.08 -32.35 40.82
C SER A 19 18.33 -32.11 39.95
N SER A 20 18.79 -30.86 40.01
CA SER A 20 20.20 -30.44 40.13
C SER A 20 20.95 -30.02 38.86
N ASN A 21 21.27 -28.72 38.75
CA ASN A 21 22.61 -28.18 39.04
C ASN A 21 22.68 -26.68 38.71
N GLY A 22 23.06 -25.89 39.71
CA GLY A 22 23.46 -24.50 39.55
C GLY A 22 24.98 -24.33 39.38
N LYS A 23 25.33 -23.10 38.98
CA LYS A 23 26.66 -22.46 38.88
C LYS A 23 27.30 -22.44 37.50
N VAL A 24 27.33 -21.25 36.91
CA VAL A 24 28.51 -20.52 36.39
C VAL A 24 28.03 -19.13 35.93
N ASN A 25 28.80 -18.05 35.89
CA ASN A 25 29.86 -17.52 36.72
C ASN A 25 29.89 -16.01 36.36
N ASP A 26 30.03 -15.14 37.34
CA ASP A 26 30.13 -13.68 37.18
C ASP A 26 31.57 -13.29 36.81
N LYS A 27 31.74 -12.05 36.31
CA LYS A 27 32.96 -11.22 36.15
C LYS A 27 33.72 -11.19 34.79
N ARG A 28 33.90 -9.92 34.34
CA ARG A 28 35.00 -9.27 33.55
C ARG A 28 34.73 -9.07 32.05
N LEU A 29 34.44 -7.84 31.60
CA LEU A 29 35.31 -6.65 31.42
C LEU A 29 36.29 -6.80 30.23
N TYR A 30 36.10 -5.90 29.27
CA TYR A 30 36.87 -5.62 28.05
C TYR A 30 38.38 -5.87 28.12
N PRO A 31 38.97 -6.24 26.97
CA PRO A 31 40.29 -5.76 26.59
C PRO A 31 40.20 -4.85 25.37
N GLU A 32 40.60 -3.61 25.60
CA GLU A 32 41.02 -2.64 24.61
C GLU A 32 42.42 -3.02 24.11
N SER A 33 42.64 -3.06 22.79
CA SER A 33 43.99 -2.87 22.26
C SER A 33 43.97 -2.29 20.84
N SER A 34 44.60 -1.12 20.78
CA SER A 34 45.05 -0.34 19.65
C SER A 34 45.77 -1.17 18.58
N TYR A 35 45.39 -1.01 17.31
CA TYR A 35 46.32 -1.16 16.20
C TYR A 35 46.40 0.15 15.43
N LYS A 36 47.63 0.62 15.34
CA LYS A 36 48.10 1.79 14.61
C LYS A 36 48.53 1.32 13.22
N SER A 37 48.35 2.21 12.24
CA SER A 37 49.12 2.32 10.98
C SER A 37 48.37 2.03 9.67
N THR A 38 48.22 3.13 8.94
CA THR A 38 47.96 3.35 7.52
C THR A 38 48.84 2.52 6.58
N PRO A 39 48.33 2.25 5.36
CA PRO A 39 49.17 2.36 4.17
C PRO A 39 48.64 3.39 3.16
N ARG A 40 49.59 4.11 2.59
CA ARG A 40 49.53 5.17 1.57
C ARG A 40 48.75 4.77 0.31
N VAL A 41 48.01 5.74 -0.23
CA VAL A 41 47.54 5.75 -1.62
C VAL A 41 48.65 6.35 -2.50
N PRO A 42 49.05 5.74 -3.63
CA PRO A 42 49.92 6.39 -4.59
C PRO A 42 49.13 7.34 -5.50
N GLU A 43 49.59 8.57 -5.49
CA GLU A 43 49.34 9.65 -6.44
C GLU A 43 49.84 9.25 -7.84
N VAL A 44 48.95 9.24 -8.83
CA VAL A 44 49.32 9.27 -10.25
C VAL A 44 48.63 10.46 -10.88
N VAL A 45 49.48 11.43 -11.18
CA VAL A 45 49.21 12.64 -11.97
C VAL A 45 48.75 12.24 -13.37
N GLN A 46 47.60 12.76 -13.81
CA GLN A 46 47.26 12.83 -15.22
C GLN A 46 46.85 14.26 -15.56
N GLU A 47 47.65 14.87 -16.43
CA GLU A 47 47.45 16.21 -16.96
C GLU A 47 46.38 16.22 -18.06
N LEU A 48 45.59 17.30 -18.08
CA LEU A 48 44.56 17.58 -19.08
C LEU A 48 45.17 18.10 -20.39
N PRO A 49 44.59 17.73 -21.53
CA PRO A 49 44.44 18.64 -22.65
C PRO A 49 42.98 19.02 -22.89
N VAL A 50 42.78 20.33 -23.03
CA VAL A 50 41.56 21.05 -23.44
C VAL A 50 41.18 20.68 -24.88
N THR A 51 39.92 20.31 -25.14
CA THR A 51 39.08 20.83 -26.26
C THR A 51 37.60 20.39 -26.12
N SER A 52 36.70 21.36 -26.33
CA SER A 52 35.22 21.32 -26.45
C SER A 52 34.72 20.48 -27.65
N PRO A 53 33.47 19.94 -27.69
CA PRO A 53 32.29 20.73 -28.11
C PRO A 53 31.00 20.49 -27.29
N VAL A 54 30.15 21.52 -27.31
CA VAL A 54 28.81 21.66 -26.71
C VAL A 54 27.74 20.80 -27.40
N ASP A 55 26.75 20.32 -26.64
CA ASP A 55 25.42 20.03 -27.19
C ASP A 55 24.31 20.22 -26.14
N ASP A 56 23.19 20.76 -26.62
CA ASP A 56 22.17 21.53 -25.90
C ASP A 56 21.13 20.68 -25.16
N PHE A 57 20.83 21.05 -23.92
CA PHE A 57 19.62 20.65 -23.20
C PHE A 57 18.45 21.53 -23.63
N ARG A 58 17.42 20.97 -24.27
CA ARG A 58 16.16 21.68 -24.52
C ARG A 58 14.93 20.88 -24.08
N GLN A 59 14.18 21.46 -23.14
CA GLN A 59 12.87 21.03 -22.67
C GLN A 59 11.77 21.28 -23.73
N PRO A 60 10.63 20.55 -23.69
CA PRO A 60 9.47 20.89 -24.50
C PRO A 60 8.50 21.82 -23.75
N PRO A 61 8.00 22.90 -24.36
CA PRO A 61 6.86 23.63 -23.84
C PRO A 61 5.54 23.17 -24.49
N TYR A 62 4.53 23.22 -23.63
CA TYR A 62 3.09 23.26 -23.89
C TYR A 62 2.71 24.46 -24.78
N SER A 63 1.80 24.29 -25.74
CA SER A 63 0.60 25.16 -25.93
C SER A 63 -0.17 24.88 -27.23
N SER A 64 -1.45 25.25 -27.13
CA SER A 64 -2.64 25.06 -27.98
C SER A 64 -2.69 25.94 -29.25
N ASP A 65 -3.77 25.68 -30.01
CA ASP A 65 -4.39 26.44 -31.12
C ASP A 65 -3.87 26.07 -32.51
N GLY A 66 -4.66 25.76 -33.53
CA GLY A 66 -6.09 25.88 -33.78
C GLY A 66 -6.24 26.37 -35.23
N ASN A 67 -6.87 25.62 -36.14
CA ASN A 67 -7.79 26.19 -37.15
C ASN A 67 -8.45 25.18 -38.09
N PHE A 68 -9.61 25.64 -38.52
CA PHE A 68 -10.58 25.19 -39.52
C PHE A 68 -10.01 24.74 -40.87
N ASP A 69 -10.64 23.73 -41.49
CA ASP A 69 -11.06 23.80 -42.88
C ASP A 69 -12.12 22.72 -43.22
N THR A 70 -13.17 23.14 -43.92
CA THR A 70 -14.21 22.32 -44.60
C THR A 70 -14.22 22.81 -46.06
N PRO A 71 -14.66 22.07 -47.13
CA PRO A 71 -16.02 21.53 -47.21
C PRO A 71 -16.34 20.36 -48.20
N SER A 72 -17.60 19.91 -48.12
CA SER A 72 -18.49 19.50 -49.22
C SER A 72 -18.44 18.05 -49.79
N LYS A 73 -19.55 17.30 -49.59
CA LYS A 73 -20.52 16.97 -50.68
C LYS A 73 -21.71 16.09 -50.22
N ARG A 74 -22.92 16.65 -50.43
CA ARG A 74 -24.20 16.07 -50.92
C ARG A 74 -25.06 15.11 -50.04
N ALA A 75 -26.35 15.48 -49.97
CA ALA A 75 -27.55 14.88 -49.34
C ALA A 75 -28.27 13.87 -50.29
N PRO A 76 -29.56 13.41 -50.11
CA PRO A 76 -30.54 13.57 -49.02
C PRO A 76 -31.43 12.32 -48.65
N ALA A 77 -32.22 12.50 -47.59
CA ALA A 77 -33.60 12.00 -47.33
C ALA A 77 -33.93 10.49 -47.21
N LYS A 78 -34.49 10.12 -46.04
CA LYS A 78 -35.74 9.32 -45.93
C LYS A 78 -36.41 9.53 -44.58
N ARG A 79 -37.51 10.28 -44.59
CA ARG A 79 -38.51 10.37 -43.52
C ARG A 79 -39.26 9.03 -43.48
N ARG A 80 -39.38 8.41 -42.30
CA ARG A 80 -40.42 7.40 -42.06
C ARG A 80 -41.13 7.65 -40.73
N ALA A 81 -42.44 7.45 -40.82
CA ALA A 81 -43.53 7.74 -39.92
C ALA A 81 -43.35 7.27 -38.48
N GLY A 82 -43.92 8.05 -37.57
CA GLY A 82 -44.16 7.65 -36.20
C GLY A 82 -45.14 6.48 -36.09
N LYS A 83 -44.99 5.73 -35.00
CA LYS A 83 -45.98 4.76 -34.53
C LYS A 83 -45.93 4.67 -33.01
N SER A 84 -47.11 4.92 -32.43
CA SER A 84 -47.67 4.39 -31.18
C SER A 84 -46.89 4.55 -29.87
N LYS A 85 -47.37 5.52 -29.08
CA LYS A 85 -47.42 5.55 -27.62
C LYS A 85 -47.99 4.21 -27.09
N ARG A 86 -47.24 3.53 -26.25
CA ARG A 86 -47.74 2.48 -25.35
C ARG A 86 -47.16 2.77 -23.96
N GLN A 87 -48.04 3.14 -23.04
CA GLN A 87 -47.79 3.03 -21.60
C GLN A 87 -47.57 1.55 -21.30
N GLU A 88 -46.42 1.21 -20.77
CA GLU A 88 -46.32 0.10 -19.82
C GLU A 88 -45.21 0.45 -18.84
N GLN A 89 -45.56 0.25 -17.58
CA GLN A 89 -45.05 0.91 -16.41
C GLN A 89 -44.10 -0.08 -15.75
N ASP A 90 -42.91 -0.24 -16.31
CA ASP A 90 -41.85 -1.02 -15.68
C ASP A 90 -40.92 -0.06 -14.94
N HIS A 91 -41.44 0.45 -13.82
CA HIS A 91 -40.62 0.97 -12.73
C HIS A 91 -39.86 -0.21 -12.12
N TYR A 92 -38.72 -0.56 -12.69
CA TYR A 92 -37.71 -1.23 -11.90
C TYR A 92 -37.05 -0.17 -11.02
N GLU A 93 -37.25 -0.28 -9.71
CA GLU A 93 -36.39 0.33 -8.70
C GLU A 93 -34.96 -0.17 -8.94
N THR A 94 -34.20 0.58 -9.73
CA THR A 94 -32.74 0.52 -9.74
C THR A 94 -32.21 1.25 -8.49
N ASP A 95 -32.60 0.77 -7.31
CA ASP A 95 -32.11 1.24 -6.00
C ASP A 95 -30.87 0.46 -5.53
N TYR A 96 -30.07 -0.03 -6.49
CA TYR A 96 -28.71 -0.51 -6.22
C TYR A 96 -27.70 0.26 -7.07
N THR A 97 -27.70 1.58 -6.90
CA THR A 97 -26.50 2.41 -7.13
C THR A 97 -25.92 2.84 -5.78
N THR A 98 -25.75 1.89 -4.85
CA THR A 98 -24.73 1.97 -3.80
C THR A 98 -23.39 1.57 -4.44
N GLY A 99 -22.91 2.47 -5.30
CA GLY A 99 -21.63 2.34 -6.00
C GLY A 99 -20.76 3.59 -5.89
N GLY A 100 -21.19 4.57 -5.07
CA GLY A 100 -20.51 5.84 -4.81
C GLY A 100 -20.14 6.10 -3.35
N GLU A 101 -20.65 5.30 -2.42
CA GLU A 101 -20.33 5.33 -0.98
C GLU A 101 -18.97 4.66 -0.72
N SER A 102 -17.88 5.27 -1.13
CA SER A 102 -16.57 4.72 -0.73
C SER A 102 -15.45 5.72 -0.65
N CYS A 103 -15.53 6.82 -1.39
CA CYS A 103 -14.49 7.84 -1.34
C CYS A 103 -14.91 9.07 -0.53
N ASP A 104 -16.14 9.54 -0.74
CA ASP A 104 -16.65 10.79 -0.15
C ASP A 104 -16.93 10.63 1.36
N GLU A 105 -17.55 9.51 1.77
CA GLU A 105 -17.80 9.22 3.19
C GLU A 105 -16.49 9.05 3.99
N LEU A 106 -15.47 8.41 3.40
CA LEU A 106 -14.18 8.28 4.06
C LEU A 106 -13.51 9.66 4.22
N GLU A 107 -13.67 10.57 3.27
CA GLU A 107 -13.12 11.92 3.37
C GLU A 107 -13.76 12.73 4.50
N GLU A 108 -15.08 12.64 4.67
CA GLU A 108 -15.80 13.27 5.78
C GLU A 108 -15.33 12.73 7.16
N ASP A 109 -15.10 11.41 7.26
CA ASP A 109 -14.53 10.79 8.46
C ASP A 109 -13.14 11.36 8.82
N TRP A 110 -12.27 11.55 7.82
CA TRP A 110 -10.93 12.10 8.06
C TRP A 110 -10.94 13.57 8.42
N ILE A 111 -11.86 14.36 7.87
CA ILE A 111 -12.02 15.77 8.24
C ILE A 111 -12.42 15.89 9.71
N ARG A 112 -13.31 15.02 10.17
CA ARG A 112 -13.74 15.00 11.57
C ARG A 112 -12.65 14.52 12.53
N GLU A 113 -11.89 13.48 12.17
CA GLU A 113 -10.80 12.95 13.00
C GLU A 113 -9.53 13.84 12.97
N TYR A 114 -9.23 14.42 11.81
CA TYR A 114 -8.07 15.29 11.57
C TYR A 114 -8.51 16.63 10.98
N PRO A 115 -9.13 17.52 11.77
CA PRO A 115 -9.48 18.86 11.33
C PRO A 115 -8.24 19.71 11.00
N PRO A 116 -8.42 20.89 10.37
CA PRO A 116 -7.33 21.84 10.11
C PRO A 116 -6.53 22.15 11.37
N ILE A 117 -5.20 22.15 11.22
CA ILE A 117 -4.28 22.31 12.34
C ILE A 117 -4.23 23.77 12.78
N THR A 118 -4.28 23.99 14.09
CA THR A 118 -4.24 25.33 14.70
C THR A 118 -3.02 25.56 15.60
N SER A 119 -2.25 24.51 15.92
CA SER A 119 -1.10 24.59 16.81
C SER A 119 0.04 23.63 16.44
N ASP A 120 1.27 23.96 16.85
CA ASP A 120 2.45 23.11 16.64
C ASP A 120 2.32 21.76 17.36
N GLN A 121 1.72 21.75 18.54
CA GLN A 121 1.52 20.51 19.28
C GLN A 121 0.60 19.57 18.49
N GLN A 122 -0.51 20.07 17.97
CA GLN A 122 -1.43 19.31 17.10
C GLN A 122 -0.71 18.83 15.83
N ARG A 123 0.12 19.69 15.22
CA ARG A 123 0.96 19.32 14.07
C ARG A 123 1.88 18.13 14.36
N GLN A 124 2.56 18.13 15.52
CA GLN A 124 3.44 17.01 15.88
C GLN A 124 2.66 15.72 16.20
N VAL A 125 1.43 15.82 16.71
CA VAL A 125 0.53 14.67 16.85
C VAL A 125 0.20 14.10 15.47
N TYR A 126 -0.24 14.94 14.52
CA TYR A 126 -0.60 14.51 13.17
C TYR A 126 0.59 13.88 12.44
N LYS A 127 1.78 14.45 12.59
CA LYS A 127 3.00 13.87 12.03
C LYS A 127 3.27 12.46 12.58
N ARG A 128 3.15 12.24 13.89
CA ARG A 128 3.35 10.91 14.49
C ARG A 128 2.29 9.91 14.04
N SER A 129 1.03 10.34 13.93
CA SER A 129 -0.04 9.51 13.38
C SER A 129 0.22 9.13 11.92
N PHE A 130 0.71 10.08 11.12
CA PHE A 130 1.12 9.82 9.73
C PHE A 130 2.27 8.81 9.65
N ASP A 131 3.32 9.00 10.47
CA ASP A 131 4.49 8.12 10.46
C ASP A 131 4.08 6.67 10.82
N THR A 132 3.22 6.50 11.83
CA THR A 132 2.70 5.20 12.27
C THR A 132 1.82 4.57 11.18
N GLY A 133 0.85 5.30 10.64
CA GLY A 133 -0.02 4.79 9.59
C GLY A 133 0.74 4.49 8.27
N LEU A 134 1.81 5.22 7.99
CA LEU A 134 2.66 4.95 6.82
C LEU A 134 3.46 3.65 6.99
N GLN A 135 3.94 3.34 8.20
CA GLN A 135 4.58 2.06 8.49
C GLN A 135 3.61 0.90 8.26
N GLU A 136 2.38 1.02 8.79
CA GLU A 136 1.34 0.03 8.62
C GLU A 136 0.93 -0.15 7.16
N TYR A 137 0.75 0.96 6.42
CA TYR A 137 0.46 0.93 4.99
C TYR A 137 1.54 0.17 4.21
N LYS A 138 2.83 0.44 4.48
CA LYS A 138 3.94 -0.24 3.82
C LYS A 138 3.97 -1.73 4.14
N HIS A 139 3.71 -2.09 5.39
CA HIS A 139 3.67 -3.49 5.81
C HIS A 139 2.56 -4.25 5.09
N LEU A 140 1.33 -3.73 5.09
CA LEU A 140 0.20 -4.36 4.39
C LEU A 140 0.43 -4.41 2.87
N GLN A 141 0.99 -3.36 2.28
CA GLN A 141 1.32 -3.35 0.86
C GLN A 141 2.32 -4.47 0.53
N ALA A 142 3.35 -4.66 1.36
CA ALA A 142 4.32 -5.73 1.18
C ALA A 142 3.68 -7.13 1.28
N GLU A 143 2.78 -7.36 2.25
CA GLU A 143 2.06 -8.63 2.35
C GLU A 143 1.21 -8.93 1.10
N LEU A 144 0.46 -7.94 0.61
CA LEU A 144 -0.37 -8.10 -0.59
C LEU A 144 0.49 -8.32 -1.84
N ASP A 145 1.63 -7.63 -1.93
CA ASP A 145 2.55 -7.74 -3.06
C ASP A 145 3.27 -9.10 -3.07
N GLU A 146 3.53 -9.71 -1.91
CA GLU A 146 4.18 -11.02 -1.84
C GLU A 146 3.35 -12.11 -2.51
N ILE A 147 2.04 -12.14 -2.26
CA ILE A 147 1.10 -13.07 -2.92
C ILE A 147 1.13 -12.85 -4.45
N ASN A 148 1.23 -11.60 -4.91
CA ASN A 148 1.31 -11.32 -6.34
C ASN A 148 2.64 -11.78 -6.94
N LYS A 149 3.75 -11.63 -6.23
CA LYS A 149 5.06 -12.12 -6.67
C LYS A 149 5.10 -13.64 -6.75
N GLU A 150 4.56 -14.34 -5.76
CA GLU A 150 4.49 -15.80 -5.76
C GLU A 150 3.62 -16.31 -6.92
N LEU A 151 2.46 -15.69 -7.15
CA LEU A 151 1.64 -16.00 -8.34
C LEU A 151 2.41 -15.79 -9.64
N SER A 152 3.13 -14.67 -9.79
CA SER A 152 3.95 -14.41 -10.98
C SER A 152 5.17 -15.32 -11.10
N ARG A 153 5.68 -15.89 -10.00
CA ARG A 153 6.73 -16.91 -10.02
C ARG A 153 6.16 -18.22 -10.54
N LEU A 154 5.04 -18.66 -9.98
CA LEU A 154 4.35 -19.89 -10.39
C LEU A 154 3.83 -19.83 -11.82
N ASP A 155 3.34 -18.67 -12.30
CA ASP A 155 2.96 -18.49 -13.71
C ASP A 155 4.15 -18.83 -14.64
N LYS A 156 5.37 -18.41 -14.30
CA LYS A 156 6.57 -18.73 -15.10
C LYS A 156 7.00 -20.18 -14.97
N GLU A 157 6.93 -20.75 -13.77
CA GLU A 157 7.23 -22.16 -13.55
C GLU A 157 6.27 -23.07 -14.35
N LEU A 158 4.98 -22.70 -14.42
CA LEU A 158 3.97 -23.39 -15.24
C LEU A 158 4.26 -23.29 -16.74
N ASP A 159 4.75 -22.14 -17.21
CA ASP A 159 5.18 -21.97 -18.61
C ASP A 159 6.44 -22.81 -18.95
N ASP A 160 7.31 -23.07 -17.96
CA ASP A 160 8.58 -23.78 -18.15
C ASP A 160 8.45 -25.32 -18.04
N TYR A 161 7.54 -25.83 -17.21
CA TYR A 161 7.35 -27.27 -16.99
C TYR A 161 6.49 -27.94 -18.07
N ARG A 162 6.67 -29.25 -18.23
CA ARG A 162 5.79 -30.08 -19.07
C ARG A 162 4.49 -30.37 -18.33
N GLU A 163 3.35 -30.30 -19.01
CA GLU A 163 2.02 -30.45 -18.41
C GLU A 163 1.81 -31.80 -17.69
N GLU A 164 2.48 -32.86 -18.16
CA GLU A 164 2.41 -34.20 -17.57
C GLU A 164 3.37 -34.44 -16.39
N SER A 165 4.17 -33.44 -16.03
CA SER A 165 5.16 -33.56 -14.94
C SER A 165 4.54 -33.40 -13.55
N GLU A 166 5.13 -34.03 -12.54
CA GLU A 166 4.71 -33.87 -11.15
C GLU A 166 4.94 -32.42 -10.67
N GLU A 167 6.00 -31.78 -11.18
CA GLU A 167 6.37 -30.39 -10.91
C GLU A 167 5.29 -29.42 -11.40
N TYR A 168 4.76 -29.62 -12.61
CA TYR A 168 3.66 -28.81 -13.14
C TYR A 168 2.40 -28.95 -12.27
N MET A 169 2.04 -30.17 -11.89
CA MET A 169 0.87 -30.41 -11.04
C MET A 169 1.04 -29.73 -9.67
N ALA A 170 2.22 -29.82 -9.06
CA ALA A 170 2.52 -29.15 -7.79
C ALA A 170 2.44 -27.63 -7.90
N ALA A 171 3.02 -27.03 -8.95
CA ALA A 171 2.96 -25.59 -9.20
C ALA A 171 1.52 -25.12 -9.45
N ALA A 172 0.73 -25.89 -10.19
CA ALA A 172 -0.68 -25.58 -10.47
C ALA A 172 -1.54 -25.61 -9.20
N ASP A 173 -1.29 -26.58 -8.31
CA ASP A 173 -1.97 -26.67 -7.02
C ASP A 173 -1.64 -25.48 -6.13
N GLU A 174 -0.37 -25.09 -6.02
CA GLU A 174 0.05 -23.91 -5.25
C GLU A 174 -0.55 -22.62 -5.83
N TYR A 175 -0.54 -22.49 -7.17
CA TYR A 175 -1.14 -21.35 -7.86
C TYR A 175 -2.62 -21.21 -7.52
N ASN A 176 -3.37 -22.31 -7.61
CA ASN A 176 -4.78 -22.33 -7.28
C ASN A 176 -5.03 -21.97 -5.81
N ARG A 177 -4.21 -22.46 -4.87
CA ARG A 177 -4.29 -22.07 -3.45
C ARG A 177 -4.10 -20.57 -3.27
N LEU A 178 -3.08 -19.97 -3.89
CA LEU A 178 -2.85 -18.53 -3.81
C LEU A 178 -3.96 -17.70 -4.44
N LYS A 179 -4.57 -18.19 -5.54
CA LYS A 179 -5.77 -17.54 -6.12
C LYS A 179 -6.95 -17.55 -5.15
N GLN A 180 -7.13 -18.64 -4.39
CA GLN A 180 -8.16 -18.69 -3.35
C GLN A 180 -7.86 -17.76 -2.18
N VAL A 181 -6.60 -17.67 -1.74
CA VAL A 181 -6.17 -16.68 -0.73
C VAL A 181 -6.48 -15.26 -1.21
N LYS A 182 -6.15 -14.93 -2.46
CA LYS A 182 -6.44 -13.62 -3.06
C LYS A 182 -7.95 -13.33 -3.19
N GLY A 183 -8.76 -14.37 -3.36
CA GLY A 183 -10.22 -14.29 -3.38
C GLY A 183 -10.87 -14.21 -1.99
N SER A 184 -10.12 -14.52 -0.93
CA SER A 184 -10.61 -14.61 0.44
C SER A 184 -11.10 -13.26 0.99
N PRO A 185 -12.04 -13.27 1.95
CA PRO A 185 -12.45 -12.06 2.64
C PRO A 185 -11.29 -11.34 3.34
N ASP A 186 -10.33 -12.09 3.91
CA ASP A 186 -9.18 -11.51 4.60
C ASP A 186 -8.32 -10.66 3.65
N TYR A 187 -7.93 -11.20 2.50
CA TYR A 187 -7.16 -10.47 1.49
C TYR A 187 -7.91 -9.23 1.00
N LYS A 188 -9.22 -9.36 0.74
CA LYS A 188 -10.08 -8.23 0.33
C LYS A 188 -10.16 -7.15 1.40
N ASN A 189 -10.28 -7.54 2.67
CA ASN A 189 -10.31 -6.63 3.81
C ASN A 189 -8.98 -5.89 3.94
N LYS A 190 -7.85 -6.59 3.90
CA LYS A 190 -6.51 -5.97 3.89
C LYS A 190 -6.34 -4.99 2.73
N ARG A 191 -6.78 -5.36 1.52
CA ARG A 191 -6.73 -4.48 0.35
C ARG A 191 -7.59 -3.22 0.53
N ASN A 192 -8.79 -3.35 1.10
CA ASN A 192 -9.66 -2.22 1.40
C ASN A 192 -9.05 -1.34 2.49
N TYR A 193 -8.46 -1.94 3.51
CA TYR A 193 -7.78 -1.22 4.58
C TYR A 193 -6.56 -0.44 4.06
N CYS A 194 -5.78 -0.99 3.12
CA CYS A 194 -4.74 -0.23 2.41
C CYS A 194 -5.29 1.03 1.72
N LYS A 195 -6.48 0.97 1.11
CA LYS A 195 -7.11 2.14 0.48
C LYS A 195 -7.52 3.18 1.51
N GLN A 196 -8.11 2.75 2.62
CA GLN A 196 -8.49 3.63 3.73
C GLN A 196 -7.27 4.33 4.33
N LEU A 197 -6.20 3.59 4.63
CA LEU A 197 -4.92 4.15 5.09
C LEU A 197 -4.36 5.15 4.10
N LYS A 198 -4.35 4.84 2.79
CA LYS A 198 -3.89 5.78 1.78
C LYS A 198 -4.69 7.08 1.76
N SER A 199 -6.03 7.00 1.88
CA SER A 199 -6.92 8.16 1.96
C SER A 199 -6.63 8.98 3.23
N LYS A 200 -6.62 8.34 4.40
CA LYS A 200 -6.30 8.95 5.70
C LYS A 200 -4.95 9.66 5.69
N LEU A 201 -3.90 8.97 5.23
CA LEU A 201 -2.54 9.51 5.17
C LEU A 201 -2.44 10.71 4.21
N SER A 202 -3.14 10.65 3.08
CA SER A 202 -3.21 11.78 2.14
C SER A 202 -3.83 13.01 2.80
N HIS A 203 -4.93 12.83 3.53
CA HIS A 203 -5.59 13.91 4.26
C HIS A 203 -4.70 14.49 5.36
N ILE A 204 -4.10 13.65 6.22
CA ILE A 204 -3.19 14.11 7.28
C ILE A 204 -2.01 14.88 6.67
N LYS A 205 -1.43 14.38 5.58
CA LYS A 205 -0.34 15.05 4.87
C LYS A 205 -0.77 16.44 4.35
N LYS A 206 -1.98 16.55 3.81
CA LYS A 206 -2.57 17.82 3.39
C LYS A 206 -2.70 18.77 4.58
N MET A 207 -3.30 18.34 5.69
CA MET A 207 -3.48 19.20 6.88
C MET A 207 -2.16 19.73 7.44
N VAL A 208 -1.12 18.87 7.52
CA VAL A 208 0.23 19.29 7.94
C VAL A 208 0.85 20.25 6.94
N GLY A 209 0.76 19.95 5.64
CA GLY A 209 1.30 20.80 4.59
C GLY A 209 0.62 22.18 4.53
N ASP A 210 -0.69 22.25 4.73
CA ASP A 210 -1.46 23.50 4.71
C ASP A 210 -1.04 24.41 5.88
N TYR A 211 -0.88 23.84 7.07
CA TYR A 211 -0.40 24.55 8.25
C TYR A 211 1.03 25.09 8.07
N ASP A 212 1.93 24.28 7.52
CA ASP A 212 3.32 24.68 7.30
C ASP A 212 3.44 25.85 6.33
N ARG A 213 2.64 25.84 5.25
CA ARG A 213 2.60 26.95 4.27
C ARG A 213 2.11 28.24 4.91
N GLY A 214 1.00 28.20 5.67
CA GLY A 214 0.46 29.38 6.35
C GLY A 214 1.42 29.97 7.39
N ARG A 215 2.23 29.13 8.06
CA ARG A 215 3.29 29.61 8.96
C ARG A 215 4.45 30.26 8.24
N THR A 216 4.87 29.72 7.10
CA THR A 216 5.92 30.35 6.30
C THR A 216 5.46 31.71 5.78
N GLU A 217 4.25 31.81 5.23
CA GLU A 217 3.69 33.08 4.73
C GLU A 217 3.50 34.13 5.85
N SER A 218 3.02 33.72 7.02
CA SER A 218 2.90 34.61 8.19
C SER A 218 4.26 35.10 8.71
N ARG A 219 5.32 34.30 8.55
CA ARG A 219 6.68 34.68 8.94
C ARG A 219 7.31 35.70 7.96
N PHE A 220 6.83 35.76 6.72
CA PHE A 220 7.28 36.73 5.72
C PHE A 220 6.50 38.06 5.74
N GLN A 221 5.36 38.14 6.44
CA GLN A 221 4.60 39.41 6.61
C GLN A 221 5.06 40.25 7.81
N ILE A 222 6.02 39.78 8.61
CA ILE A 222 6.55 40.48 9.79
C ILE A 222 7.91 41.16 9.50
N VAL A 223 8.31 41.28 8.22
CA VAL A 223 9.54 41.99 7.82
C VAL A 223 9.20 43.25 7.04
#